data_AF-A0A3N9TX22-F1
#
_entry.id   AF-A0A3N9TX22-F1
#
_cell.length_a   1.000
_cell.length_b   1.000
_cell.length_c   1.000
_cell.angle_alpha   90.00
_cell.angle_beta   90.00
_cell.angle_gamma   90.00
#
_symmetry.space_group_name_H-M   'P 1'
#
loop_
_entity.id
_entity.type
_entity.pdbx_description
1 polymer ?
#
loop_
_entity_poly.entity_id
_entity_poly.type
_entity_poly.pdbx_seq_one_letter_code
_entity_poly.pdbx_strand_id
1 'polypeptide(L)'
;MKTFLKVWSVLTILCMTFVVFGGALVTKTGSADGCGNTWPLCNGQFVRLTDITPEKIIEVMHRLTTGISSIFVIVLAILAWIYIKDRRETKPLAIVAVAFLVLQAFMGAAAVMWGQNPYIMALHFGISIICYAAIVLLCLLIFEVDNKFDARNMVIGTKLKVNIYLLTIYTYLSVYTGALVRHEKASLAVPAWPFENGKFIMPTNVQDYVQYLHRFAALILVVWILYVTWIVFREYSHYRVLKYAMVLEIIFVAAQAFTGFMSVVTNVNLYVALAHSLIITMMFALMTYLCLLASRSKQNRLRIR
;
A
#
# COMPACT_ATOMS: atom_id res chain seq x y z
N MET A 1 16.82 24.92 2.51
CA MET A 1 16.02 24.09 3.43
C MET A 1 14.75 23.52 2.80
N LYS A 2 13.84 24.33 2.22
CA LYS A 2 12.62 23.81 1.56
C LYS A 2 12.90 22.82 0.43
N THR A 3 13.91 23.09 -0.42
CA THR A 3 14.31 22.19 -1.51
C THR A 3 14.89 20.87 -0.99
N PHE A 4 15.73 20.92 0.05
CA PHE A 4 16.29 19.73 0.67
C PHE A 4 15.19 18.79 1.21
N LEU A 5 14.23 19.33 1.98
CA LEU A 5 13.14 18.53 2.54
C LEU A 5 12.24 17.92 1.45
N LYS A 6 12.00 18.66 0.36
CA LYS A 6 11.28 18.16 -0.83
C LYS A 6 12.02 16.99 -1.48
N VAL A 7 13.31 17.16 -1.78
CA VAL A 7 14.14 16.09 -2.37
C VAL A 7 14.20 14.88 -1.43
N TRP A 8 14.42 15.10 -0.14
CA TRP A 8 14.45 14.04 0.86
C TRP A 8 13.14 13.26 0.89
N SER A 9 11.99 13.94 0.90
CA SER A 9 10.68 13.27 0.89
C SER A 9 10.44 12.40 -0.35
N VAL A 10 10.90 12.84 -1.53
CA VAL A 10 10.81 12.05 -2.76
C VAL A 10 11.74 10.84 -2.68
N LEU A 11 12.97 11.02 -2.21
CA LEU A 11 13.91 9.91 -2.00
C LEU A 11 13.36 8.90 -0.99
N THR A 12 12.74 9.34 0.11
CA THR A 12 12.10 8.45 1.08
C THR A 12 10.99 7.62 0.43
N ILE A 13 10.15 8.22 -0.43
CA ILE A 13 9.11 7.48 -1.18
C ILE A 13 9.75 6.45 -2.12
N LEU A 14 10.81 6.82 -2.83
CA LEU A 14 11.52 5.89 -3.73
C LEU A 14 12.12 4.72 -2.95
N CYS A 15 12.83 4.99 -1.85
CA CYS A 15 13.40 3.98 -0.96
C CYS A 15 12.30 3.04 -0.42
N MET A 16 11.19 3.57 0.09
CA MET A 16 10.08 2.75 0.56
C MET A 16 9.38 1.98 -0.55
N THR A 17 9.36 2.51 -1.78
CA THR A 17 8.88 1.76 -2.95
C THR A 17 9.76 0.53 -3.17
N PHE A 18 11.09 0.66 -3.12
CA PHE A 18 12.01 -0.49 -3.19
C PHE A 18 11.84 -1.46 -2.01
N VAL A 19 11.49 -1.00 -0.81
CA VAL A 19 11.15 -1.89 0.31
C VAL A 19 9.91 -2.73 0.01
N VAL A 20 8.81 -2.10 -0.42
CA VAL A 20 7.56 -2.82 -0.76
C VAL A 20 7.80 -3.80 -1.91
N PHE A 21 8.49 -3.38 -2.96
CA PHE A 21 8.88 -4.25 -4.08
C PHE A 21 9.80 -5.39 -3.66
N GLY A 22 10.83 -5.09 -2.88
CA GLY A 22 11.79 -6.06 -2.38
C GLY A 22 11.12 -7.11 -1.50
N GLY A 23 10.16 -6.69 -0.67
CA GLY A 23 9.35 -7.59 0.17
C GLY A 23 8.47 -8.53 -0.67
N ALA A 24 7.83 -8.00 -1.71
CA ALA A 24 7.08 -8.80 -2.67
C ALA A 24 8.00 -9.74 -3.46
N LEU A 25 9.23 -9.33 -3.78
CA LEU A 25 10.21 -10.13 -4.49
C LEU A 25 10.70 -11.30 -3.62
N VAL A 26 11.20 -11.05 -2.41
CA VAL A 26 11.73 -12.10 -1.50
C VAL A 26 10.69 -13.17 -1.22
N THR A 27 9.43 -12.77 -1.00
CA THR A 27 8.33 -13.72 -0.75
C THR A 27 7.90 -14.46 -2.01
N LYS A 28 8.09 -13.87 -3.21
CA LYS A 28 7.76 -14.48 -4.50
C LYS A 28 8.78 -15.50 -4.97
N THR A 29 10.05 -15.21 -4.80
CA THR A 29 11.17 -16.07 -5.19
C THR A 29 11.50 -17.12 -4.13
N GLY A 30 10.84 -17.11 -2.97
CA GLY A 30 11.17 -18.01 -1.86
C GLY A 30 12.49 -17.65 -1.19
N SER A 31 13.02 -16.45 -1.43
CA SER A 31 14.31 -16.00 -0.94
C SER A 31 14.26 -15.42 0.48
N ALA A 32 13.13 -15.54 1.17
CA ALA A 32 12.95 -15.01 2.53
C ALA A 32 13.87 -15.67 3.57
N ASP A 33 14.38 -16.88 3.28
CA ASP A 33 15.30 -17.64 4.14
C ASP A 33 16.71 -17.80 3.52
N GLY A 34 17.06 -16.98 2.52
CA GLY A 34 18.37 -16.99 1.86
C GLY A 34 19.57 -16.70 2.79
N CYS A 35 19.32 -16.05 3.92
CA CYS A 35 20.26 -15.74 5.01
C CYS A 35 20.03 -16.59 6.27
N GLY A 36 19.20 -17.64 6.17
CA GLY A 36 18.77 -18.47 7.29
C GLY A 36 17.97 -17.70 8.35
N ASN A 37 17.77 -18.32 9.50
CA ASN A 37 16.82 -17.84 10.52
C ASN A 37 17.42 -16.80 11.48
N THR A 38 18.42 -16.05 11.02
CA THR A 38 19.12 -15.05 11.84
C THR A 38 18.85 -13.64 11.31
N TRP A 39 18.69 -12.69 12.24
CA TRP A 39 18.52 -11.27 11.97
C TRP A 39 19.13 -10.49 13.15
N PRO A 40 19.88 -9.39 12.93
CA PRO A 40 20.14 -8.71 11.65
C PRO A 40 21.24 -9.37 10.80
N LEU A 41 22.01 -10.29 11.37
CA LEU A 41 23.11 -11.00 10.71
C LEU A 41 22.57 -12.07 9.73
N CYS A 42 23.40 -12.49 8.78
CA CYS A 42 23.10 -13.52 7.78
C CYS A 42 23.89 -14.78 8.16
N ASN A 43 23.21 -15.84 8.58
CA ASN A 43 23.80 -17.02 9.22
C ASN A 43 24.77 -16.70 10.37
N GLY A 44 24.39 -15.76 11.24
CA GLY A 44 25.18 -15.37 12.42
C GLY A 44 26.42 -14.53 12.13
N GLN A 45 26.63 -14.09 10.88
CA GLN A 45 27.77 -13.26 10.47
C GLN A 45 27.33 -12.10 9.59
N PHE A 46 28.21 -11.11 9.41
CA PHE A 46 28.04 -10.13 8.33
C PHE A 46 28.17 -10.85 6.98
N VAL A 47 27.43 -10.37 5.98
CA VAL A 47 27.26 -11.02 4.67
C VAL A 47 28.59 -11.56 4.13
N ARG A 48 28.74 -12.88 4.13
CA ARG A 48 29.86 -13.55 3.48
C ARG A 48 29.59 -13.63 1.97
N LEU A 49 30.54 -13.10 1.19
CA LEU A 49 30.52 -13.10 -0.28
C LEU A 49 31.12 -14.39 -0.87
N THR A 50 31.39 -15.40 -0.05
CA THR A 50 31.99 -16.68 -0.47
C THR A 50 30.96 -17.70 -0.95
N ASP A 51 29.72 -17.58 -0.48
CA ASP A 51 28.58 -18.48 -0.73
C ASP A 51 27.41 -17.65 -1.29
N ILE A 52 27.60 -17.11 -2.49
CA ILE A 52 26.62 -16.23 -3.14
C ILE A 52 25.62 -17.08 -3.92
N THR A 53 24.36 -17.08 -3.47
CA THR A 53 23.22 -17.58 -4.24
C THR A 53 22.31 -16.41 -4.65
N PRO A 54 21.52 -16.54 -5.73
CA PRO A 54 20.54 -15.53 -6.11
C PRO A 54 19.58 -15.16 -4.97
N GLU A 55 19.14 -16.14 -4.19
CA GLU A 55 18.20 -15.95 -3.08
C GLU A 55 18.84 -15.12 -1.98
N LYS A 56 20.09 -15.44 -1.60
CA LYS A 56 20.86 -14.68 -0.62
C LYS A 56 21.06 -13.23 -1.05
N ILE A 57 21.36 -12.99 -2.33
CA ILE A 57 21.49 -11.62 -2.87
C ILE A 57 20.16 -10.87 -2.70
N ILE A 58 19.05 -11.46 -3.14
CA ILE A 58 17.73 -10.82 -3.08
C ILE A 58 17.38 -10.46 -1.63
N GLU A 59 17.61 -11.37 -0.67
CA GLU A 59 17.32 -11.11 0.73
C GLU A 59 18.23 -10.04 1.34
N VAL A 60 19.54 -10.12 1.11
CA VAL A 60 20.50 -9.13 1.61
C VAL A 60 20.19 -7.74 1.06
N MET A 61 19.85 -7.62 -0.23
CA MET A 61 19.49 -6.35 -0.85
C MET A 61 18.19 -5.78 -0.25
N HIS A 62 17.20 -6.63 0.04
CA HIS A 62 16.00 -6.21 0.73
C HIS A 62 16.28 -5.75 2.16
N ARG A 63 17.10 -6.49 2.94
CA ARG A 63 17.54 -6.10 4.30
C ARG A 63 18.26 -4.75 4.29
N LEU A 64 19.21 -4.57 3.38
CA LEU A 64 19.97 -3.34 3.22
C LEU A 64 19.05 -2.16 2.88
N THR A 65 18.17 -2.35 1.90
CA THR A 65 17.22 -1.31 1.48
C THR A 65 16.28 -0.94 2.62
N THR A 66 15.85 -1.90 3.44
CA THR A 66 14.99 -1.66 4.62
C THR A 66 15.72 -0.87 5.70
N GLY A 67 16.99 -1.19 5.98
CA GLY A 67 17.84 -0.44 6.91
C GLY A 67 18.05 1.01 6.46
N ILE A 68 18.40 1.23 5.19
CA ILE A 68 18.56 2.58 4.61
C ILE A 68 17.23 3.34 4.66
N SER A 69 16.14 2.72 4.22
CA SER A 69 14.82 3.36 4.20
C SER A 69 14.37 3.79 5.59
N SER A 70 14.71 3.02 6.63
CA SER A 70 14.39 3.37 8.01
C SER A 70 15.00 4.71 8.43
N ILE A 71 16.27 4.96 8.05
CA ILE A 71 16.94 6.24 8.29
C ILE A 71 16.22 7.36 7.56
N PHE A 72 15.90 7.15 6.28
CA PHE A 72 15.19 8.15 5.46
C PHE A 72 13.83 8.52 6.05
N VAL A 73 13.07 7.54 6.53
CA VAL A 73 11.75 7.74 7.14
C VAL A 73 11.86 8.47 8.47
N ILE A 74 12.77 8.08 9.36
CA ILE A 74 12.97 8.73 10.66
C ILE A 74 13.39 10.18 10.46
N VAL A 75 14.38 10.44 9.60
CA VAL A 75 14.83 11.80 9.29
C VAL A 75 13.70 12.62 8.67
N LEU A 76 12.94 12.08 7.72
CA LEU A 76 11.79 12.77 7.14
C LEU A 76 10.75 13.13 8.20
N ALA A 77 10.40 12.20 9.09
CA ALA A 77 9.41 12.41 10.14
C ALA A 77 9.85 13.51 11.12
N ILE A 78 11.12 13.49 11.55
CA ILE A 78 11.69 14.52 12.45
C ILE A 78 11.72 15.89 11.75
N LEU A 79 12.25 15.96 10.52
CA LEU A 79 12.33 17.23 9.79
C LEU A 79 10.94 17.78 9.47
N ALA A 80 9.98 16.93 9.08
CA ALA A 80 8.60 17.35 8.85
C ALA A 80 7.98 17.90 10.13
N TRP A 81 8.17 17.23 11.28
CA TRP A 81 7.67 17.69 12.58
C TRP A 81 8.24 19.07 12.95
N ILE A 82 9.53 19.28 12.73
CA ILE A 82 10.22 20.53 13.10
C ILE A 82 9.86 21.67 12.14
N TYR A 83 9.79 21.42 10.84
CA TYR A 83 9.69 22.49 9.84
C TYR A 83 8.28 22.71 9.26
N ILE A 84 7.37 21.73 9.35
CA ILE A 84 5.99 21.82 8.83
C ILE A 84 4.99 21.91 10.00
N LYS A 85 5.18 22.92 10.86
CA LYS A 85 4.36 23.14 12.08
C LYS A 85 2.95 23.67 11.79
N ASP A 86 2.77 24.38 10.67
CA ASP A 86 1.51 25.07 10.35
C ASP A 86 0.37 24.11 9.96
N ARG A 87 0.68 22.82 9.77
CA ARG A 87 -0.29 21.80 9.38
C ARG A 87 -0.50 20.83 10.54
N ARG A 88 -1.72 20.80 11.07
CA ARG A 88 -2.11 19.92 12.20
C ARG A 88 -1.89 18.44 11.90
N GLU A 89 -1.93 18.04 10.63
CA GLU A 89 -1.82 16.64 10.20
C GLU A 89 -0.36 16.14 10.17
N THR A 90 0.63 17.04 10.16
CA THR A 90 2.05 16.67 10.10
C THR A 90 2.44 15.76 11.28
N LYS A 91 2.08 16.12 12.51
CA LYS A 91 2.49 15.36 13.71
C LYS A 91 1.87 13.96 13.73
N PRO A 92 0.54 13.77 13.57
CA PRO A 92 -0.04 12.44 13.45
C PRO A 92 0.58 11.59 12.34
N LEU A 93 0.82 12.17 11.14
CA LEU A 93 1.42 11.44 10.03
C LEU A 93 2.87 11.02 10.30
N ALA A 94 3.67 11.88 10.94
CA ALA A 94 5.03 11.55 11.36
C ALA A 94 5.04 10.40 12.39
N ILE A 95 4.11 10.43 13.36
CA ILE A 95 3.94 9.35 14.35
C ILE A 95 3.54 8.05 13.67
N VAL A 96 2.53 8.09 12.79
CA VAL A 96 2.08 6.90 12.04
C VAL A 96 3.20 6.32 11.19
N ALA A 97 3.95 7.16 10.46
CA ALA A 97 5.06 6.71 9.62
C ALA A 97 6.12 5.95 10.44
N VAL A 98 6.55 6.50 11.58
CA VAL A 98 7.56 5.87 12.45
C VAL A 98 7.00 4.64 13.17
N ALA A 99 5.78 4.71 13.70
CA ALA A 99 5.17 3.58 14.40
C ALA A 99 5.00 2.36 13.48
N PHE A 100 4.49 2.57 12.27
CA PHE A 100 4.32 1.50 11.29
C PHE A 100 5.65 1.03 10.67
N LEU A 101 6.67 1.89 10.62
CA LEU A 101 8.05 1.49 10.29
C LEU A 101 8.61 0.50 11.33
N VAL A 102 8.47 0.83 12.61
CA VAL A 102 8.95 -0.03 13.70
C VAL A 102 8.16 -1.35 13.71
N LEU A 103 6.84 -1.28 13.55
CA LEU A 103 5.99 -2.47 13.52
C LEU A 103 6.34 -3.41 12.36
N GLN A 104 6.52 -2.90 11.13
CA GLN A 104 6.92 -3.75 10.01
C GLN A 104 8.33 -4.32 10.17
N ALA A 105 9.27 -3.57 10.77
CA ALA A 105 10.62 -4.06 11.02
C ALA A 105 10.61 -5.24 12.01
N PHE A 106 9.83 -5.14 13.10
CA PHE A 106 9.67 -6.25 14.04
C PHE A 106 8.97 -7.45 13.43
N MET A 107 7.91 -7.24 12.64
CA MET A 107 7.22 -8.34 11.97
C MET A 107 8.10 -9.04 10.94
N GLY A 108 8.89 -8.29 10.17
CA GLY A 108 9.85 -8.84 9.24
C GLY A 108 10.94 -9.67 9.93
N ALA A 109 11.49 -9.17 11.05
CA ALA A 109 12.46 -9.92 11.85
C ALA A 109 11.84 -11.20 12.47
N ALA A 110 10.63 -11.09 13.00
CA ALA A 110 9.88 -12.22 13.55
C ALA A 110 9.59 -13.29 12.49
N ALA A 111 9.26 -12.90 11.26
CA ALA A 111 9.02 -13.81 10.15
C ALA A 111 10.23 -14.69 9.83
N VAL A 112 11.43 -14.11 9.92
CA VAL A 112 12.70 -14.81 9.68
C VAL A 112 13.08 -15.70 10.86
N MET A 113 12.88 -15.23 12.10
CA MET A 113 13.36 -15.94 13.29
C MET A 113 12.42 -17.06 13.78
N TRP A 114 11.10 -16.88 13.61
CA TRP A 114 10.09 -17.77 14.18
C TRP A 114 9.19 -18.44 13.14
N GLY A 115 9.51 -18.25 11.85
CA GLY A 115 8.75 -18.81 10.74
C GLY A 115 7.56 -17.96 10.33
N GLN A 116 6.98 -18.33 9.19
CA GLN A 116 5.98 -17.54 8.49
C GLN A 116 4.58 -18.10 8.73
N ASN A 117 3.77 -17.38 9.52
CA ASN A 117 2.34 -17.63 9.59
C ASN A 117 1.62 -16.81 8.49
N PRO A 118 0.84 -17.44 7.59
CA PRO A 118 0.20 -16.74 6.47
C PRO A 118 -0.68 -15.54 6.88
N TYR A 119 -1.43 -15.68 7.98
CA TYR A 119 -2.30 -14.64 8.48
C TYR A 119 -1.51 -13.43 9.00
N ILE A 120 -0.37 -13.67 9.65
CA ILE A 120 0.53 -12.61 10.14
C ILE A 120 1.26 -11.95 8.97
N MET A 121 1.71 -12.73 7.99
CA MET A 121 2.39 -12.19 6.81
C MET A 121 1.43 -11.36 5.93
N ALA A 122 0.14 -11.73 5.87
CA ALA A 122 -0.87 -10.91 5.23
C ALA A 122 -1.06 -9.54 5.92
N LEU A 123 -0.99 -9.49 7.26
CA LEU A 123 -1.00 -8.23 8.01
C LEU A 123 0.24 -7.38 7.73
N HIS A 124 1.41 -8.01 7.58
CA HIS A 124 2.67 -7.31 7.34
C HIS A 124 2.58 -6.41 6.09
N PHE A 125 2.03 -6.91 4.98
CA PHE A 125 1.84 -6.11 3.77
C PHE A 125 0.92 -4.88 4.01
N GLY A 126 -0.17 -5.07 4.77
CA GLY A 126 -1.07 -3.98 5.16
C GLY A 126 -0.35 -2.89 5.98
N ILE A 127 0.51 -3.30 6.92
CA ILE A 127 1.29 -2.37 7.76
C ILE A 127 2.29 -1.58 6.91
N SER A 128 2.96 -2.23 5.96
CA SER A 128 3.89 -1.57 5.04
C SER A 128 3.21 -0.49 4.20
N ILE A 129 2.01 -0.75 3.65
CA ILE A 129 1.30 0.26 2.85
C ILE A 129 0.77 1.45 3.68
N ILE A 130 0.47 1.27 4.97
CA ILE A 130 0.11 2.37 5.86
C ILE A 130 1.32 3.29 6.10
N CYS A 131 2.49 2.71 6.37
CA CYS A 131 3.74 3.47 6.48
C CYS A 131 4.01 4.24 5.18
N TYR A 132 3.90 3.57 4.02
CA TYR A 132 4.06 4.19 2.71
C TYR A 132 3.10 5.36 2.47
N ALA A 133 1.81 5.16 2.74
CA ALA A 133 0.79 6.18 2.58
C ALA A 133 1.07 7.40 3.48
N ALA A 134 1.47 7.20 4.74
CA ALA A 134 1.83 8.29 5.64
C ALA A 134 2.99 9.14 5.10
N ILE A 135 4.01 8.50 4.52
CA ILE A 135 5.16 9.17 3.89
C ILE A 135 4.75 9.95 2.65
N VAL A 136 3.89 9.38 1.80
CA VAL A 136 3.32 10.08 0.64
C VAL A 136 2.54 11.31 1.10
N LEU A 137 1.69 11.19 2.11
CA LEU A 137 0.94 12.33 2.65
C LEU A 137 1.87 13.41 3.23
N LEU A 138 2.93 13.04 3.97
CA LEU A 138 3.94 14.00 4.43
C LEU A 138 4.61 14.74 3.26
N CYS A 139 4.97 14.02 2.21
CA CYS A 139 5.52 14.60 0.99
C CYS A 139 4.54 15.60 0.35
N LEU A 140 3.26 15.24 0.21
CA LEU A 140 2.24 16.14 -0.34
C LEU A 140 2.08 17.43 0.50
N LEU A 141 2.18 17.33 1.84
CA LEU A 141 2.18 18.48 2.74
C LEU A 141 3.43 19.36 2.54
N ILE A 142 4.61 18.77 2.40
CA ILE A 142 5.88 19.47 2.16
C ILE A 142 5.88 20.20 0.81
N PHE A 143 5.26 19.60 -0.21
CA PHE A 143 5.11 20.20 -1.53
C PHE A 143 3.97 21.23 -1.63
N GLU A 144 3.14 21.33 -0.57
CA GLU A 144 1.96 22.17 -0.52
C GLU A 144 1.02 21.98 -1.72
N VAL A 145 0.86 20.72 -2.16
CA VAL A 145 0.08 20.36 -3.35
C VAL A 145 -1.35 20.92 -3.29
N ASP A 146 -1.94 20.98 -2.09
CA ASP A 146 -3.27 21.51 -1.86
C ASP A 146 -3.44 22.99 -2.21
N ASN A 147 -2.36 23.79 -2.19
CA ASN A 147 -2.40 25.19 -2.61
C ASN A 147 -2.46 25.32 -4.13
N LYS A 148 -1.93 24.35 -4.88
CA LYS A 148 -1.91 24.39 -6.35
C LYS A 148 -3.27 24.05 -6.97
N PHE A 149 -4.13 23.39 -6.21
CA PHE A 149 -5.38 22.81 -6.69
C PHE A 149 -6.63 23.39 -6.00
N ASP A 150 -6.50 24.52 -5.29
CA ASP A 150 -7.59 25.20 -4.55
C ASP A 150 -8.36 24.29 -3.57
N ALA A 151 -7.73 23.24 -3.06
CA ALA A 151 -8.34 22.28 -2.14
C ALA A 151 -8.74 22.92 -0.79
N ARG A 152 -8.21 24.11 -0.48
CA ARG A 152 -8.49 24.85 0.76
C ARG A 152 -9.93 25.33 0.90
N ASN A 153 -10.67 25.48 -0.19
CA ASN A 153 -12.07 25.93 -0.16
C ASN A 153 -13.07 24.80 -0.39
N MET A 154 -12.59 23.55 -0.46
CA MET A 154 -13.43 22.41 -0.74
C MET A 154 -14.30 22.04 0.46
N VAL A 155 -15.61 21.90 0.23
CA VAL A 155 -16.57 21.43 1.22
C VAL A 155 -17.27 20.17 0.67
N ILE A 156 -17.18 19.09 1.43
CA ILE A 156 -17.73 17.77 1.08
C ILE A 156 -18.88 17.45 2.04
N GLY A 157 -20.02 17.02 1.49
CA GLY A 157 -21.17 16.57 2.28
C GLY A 157 -20.88 15.29 3.08
N THR A 158 -21.64 15.06 4.16
CA THR A 158 -21.44 13.90 5.05
C THR A 158 -21.52 12.56 4.30
N LYS A 159 -22.42 12.43 3.32
CA LYS A 159 -22.58 11.21 2.52
C LYS A 159 -21.29 10.81 1.81
N LEU A 160 -20.68 11.74 1.07
CA LEU A 160 -19.43 11.46 0.33
C LEU A 160 -18.26 11.24 1.31
N LYS A 161 -18.18 12.01 2.40
CA LYS A 161 -17.16 11.83 3.44
C LYS A 161 -17.18 10.43 4.05
N VAL A 162 -18.36 9.93 4.43
CA VAL A 162 -18.50 8.58 4.98
C VAL A 162 -18.11 7.52 3.95
N ASN A 163 -18.52 7.70 2.69
CA ASN A 163 -18.13 6.78 1.62
C ASN A 163 -16.61 6.73 1.42
N ILE A 164 -15.91 7.87 1.42
CA ILE A 164 -14.44 7.90 1.30
C ILE A 164 -13.76 7.12 2.44
N TYR A 165 -14.23 7.29 3.69
CA TYR A 165 -13.66 6.57 4.84
C TYR A 165 -13.95 5.08 4.79
N LEU A 166 -15.21 4.69 4.56
CA LEU A 166 -15.60 3.29 4.48
C LEU A 166 -14.92 2.58 3.31
N LEU A 167 -14.81 3.25 2.15
CA LEU A 167 -14.12 2.72 0.99
C LEU A 167 -12.63 2.52 1.27
N THR A 168 -11.96 3.46 1.94
CA THR A 168 -10.54 3.31 2.32
C THR A 168 -10.33 2.15 3.28
N ILE A 169 -11.21 1.99 4.27
CA ILE A 169 -11.19 0.84 5.20
C ILE A 169 -11.43 -0.46 4.43
N TYR A 170 -12.40 -0.48 3.52
CA TYR A 170 -12.72 -1.65 2.71
C TYR A 170 -11.56 -2.03 1.77
N THR A 171 -10.88 -1.06 1.17
CA THR A 171 -9.65 -1.28 0.39
C THR A 171 -8.57 -1.92 1.24
N TYR A 172 -8.39 -1.48 2.49
CA TYR A 172 -7.42 -2.09 3.41
C TYR A 172 -7.77 -3.56 3.73
N LEU A 173 -9.05 -3.86 3.98
CA LEU A 173 -9.52 -5.23 4.17
C LEU A 173 -9.32 -6.08 2.89
N SER A 174 -9.58 -5.50 1.72
CA SER A 174 -9.36 -6.16 0.43
C SER A 174 -7.87 -6.46 0.19
N VAL A 175 -6.97 -5.53 0.57
CA VAL A 175 -5.53 -5.74 0.57
C VAL A 175 -5.15 -6.95 1.43
N TYR A 176 -5.71 -7.07 2.63
CA TYR A 176 -5.45 -8.22 3.50
C TYR A 176 -5.86 -9.54 2.84
N THR A 177 -7.05 -9.60 2.21
CA THR A 177 -7.47 -10.81 1.49
C THR A 177 -6.52 -11.17 0.34
N GLY A 178 -6.00 -10.18 -0.40
CA GLY A 178 -5.05 -10.41 -1.49
C GLY A 178 -3.67 -10.87 -1.01
N ALA A 179 -3.21 -10.32 0.11
CA ALA A 179 -1.98 -10.78 0.75
C ALA A 179 -2.14 -12.21 1.29
N LEU A 180 -3.32 -12.55 1.83
CA LEU A 180 -3.64 -13.90 2.28
C LEU A 180 -3.64 -14.90 1.13
N VAL A 181 -4.18 -14.56 -0.04
CA VAL A 181 -4.10 -15.39 -1.27
C VAL A 181 -2.65 -15.77 -1.59
N ARG A 182 -1.70 -14.85 -1.41
CA ARG A 182 -0.29 -15.13 -1.64
C ARG A 182 0.27 -16.10 -0.60
N HIS A 183 0.07 -15.82 0.68
CA HIS A 183 0.71 -16.57 1.75
C HIS A 183 0.07 -17.95 2.00
N GLU A 184 -1.21 -18.12 1.70
CA GLU A 184 -1.90 -19.42 1.68
C GLU A 184 -1.62 -20.23 0.40
N LYS A 185 -0.74 -19.74 -0.49
CA LYS A 185 -0.43 -20.35 -1.79
C LYS A 185 -1.68 -20.60 -2.65
N ALA A 186 -2.71 -19.75 -2.49
CA ALA A 186 -4.02 -19.88 -3.12
C ALA A 186 -4.12 -19.17 -4.48
N SER A 187 -3.02 -18.61 -5.00
CA SER A 187 -3.03 -17.75 -6.20
C SER A 187 -3.59 -18.44 -7.45
N LEU A 188 -3.39 -19.75 -7.59
CA LEU A 188 -3.86 -20.57 -8.71
C LEU A 188 -4.97 -21.57 -8.32
N ALA A 189 -5.53 -21.45 -7.12
CA ALA A 189 -6.54 -22.40 -6.61
C ALA A 189 -7.78 -22.46 -7.50
N VAL A 190 -8.20 -21.31 -8.05
CA VAL A 190 -9.38 -21.19 -8.92
C VAL A 190 -8.96 -20.61 -10.28
N PRO A 191 -8.57 -21.45 -11.27
CA PRO A 191 -8.03 -20.98 -12.54
C PRO A 191 -9.07 -20.27 -13.43
N ALA A 192 -10.34 -20.69 -13.38
CA ALA A 192 -11.45 -20.05 -14.10
C ALA A 192 -12.45 -19.42 -13.13
N TRP A 193 -12.85 -18.17 -13.36
CA TRP A 193 -13.84 -17.48 -12.52
C TRP A 193 -15.14 -17.19 -13.28
N PRO A 194 -16.32 -17.44 -12.69
CA PRO A 194 -16.65 -18.36 -11.60
C PRO A 194 -17.08 -19.75 -12.10
N PHE A 195 -17.01 -19.96 -13.42
CA PHE A 195 -17.44 -21.17 -14.10
C PHE A 195 -16.28 -21.80 -14.85
N GLU A 196 -16.18 -23.12 -14.77
CA GLU A 196 -15.34 -23.94 -15.63
C GLU A 196 -16.25 -24.91 -16.39
N ASN A 197 -16.16 -24.91 -17.73
CA ASN A 197 -17.00 -25.76 -18.58
C ASN A 197 -18.51 -25.66 -18.28
N GLY A 198 -18.99 -24.46 -17.93
CA GLY A 198 -20.40 -24.19 -17.63
C GLY A 198 -20.87 -24.64 -16.24
N LYS A 199 -19.98 -25.16 -15.38
CA LYS A 199 -20.29 -25.52 -13.99
C LYS A 199 -19.63 -24.56 -13.01
N PHE A 200 -20.35 -24.18 -11.96
CA PHE A 200 -19.79 -23.41 -10.86
C PHE A 200 -18.79 -24.29 -10.11
N ILE A 201 -17.57 -23.81 -9.92
CA ILE A 201 -16.55 -24.53 -9.17
C ILE A 201 -16.89 -24.38 -7.69
N MET A 202 -17.34 -25.47 -7.06
CA MET A 202 -17.63 -25.46 -5.63
C MET A 202 -16.32 -25.47 -4.83
N PRO A 203 -16.11 -24.55 -3.88
CA PRO A 203 -14.90 -24.53 -3.06
C PRO A 203 -14.82 -25.79 -2.19
N THR A 204 -13.74 -26.56 -2.29
CA THR A 204 -13.53 -27.75 -1.45
C THR A 204 -12.48 -27.52 -0.39
N ASN A 205 -11.51 -26.64 -0.66
CA ASN A 205 -10.35 -26.44 0.20
C ASN A 205 -10.25 -24.97 0.64
N VAL A 206 -9.49 -24.72 1.71
CA VAL A 206 -9.28 -23.36 2.26
C VAL A 206 -8.77 -22.39 1.20
N GLN A 207 -7.88 -22.84 0.32
CA GLN A 207 -7.31 -22.02 -0.75
C GLN A 207 -8.37 -21.51 -1.72
N ASP A 208 -9.37 -22.32 -2.05
CA ASP A 208 -10.47 -21.93 -2.90
C ASP A 208 -11.25 -20.80 -2.24
N TYR A 209 -11.66 -20.99 -0.97
CA TYR A 209 -12.38 -19.98 -0.20
C TYR A 209 -11.62 -18.66 -0.12
N VAL A 210 -10.30 -18.69 0.11
CA VAL A 210 -9.45 -17.50 0.16
C VAL A 210 -9.43 -16.78 -1.20
N GLN A 211 -9.34 -17.53 -2.30
CA GLN A 211 -9.35 -16.95 -3.64
C GLN A 211 -10.73 -16.39 -4.04
N TYR A 212 -11.81 -17.09 -3.69
CA TYR A 212 -13.18 -16.61 -3.86
C TYR A 212 -13.45 -15.33 -3.08
N LEU A 213 -13.06 -15.32 -1.82
CA LEU A 213 -13.20 -14.16 -0.95
C LEU A 213 -12.48 -12.94 -1.54
N HIS A 214 -11.23 -13.10 -1.97
CA HIS A 214 -10.45 -12.01 -2.55
C HIS A 214 -11.07 -11.44 -3.83
N ARG A 215 -11.48 -12.30 -4.77
CA ARG A 215 -12.09 -11.87 -6.04
C ARG A 215 -13.44 -11.20 -5.83
N PHE A 216 -14.26 -11.72 -4.91
CA PHE A 216 -15.52 -11.09 -4.55
C PHE A 216 -15.31 -9.74 -3.87
N ALA A 217 -14.33 -9.64 -2.97
CA ALA A 217 -13.97 -8.37 -2.33
C ALA A 217 -13.50 -7.33 -3.35
N ALA A 218 -12.66 -7.75 -4.31
CA ALA A 218 -12.20 -6.90 -5.40
C ALA A 218 -13.36 -6.42 -6.30
N LEU A 219 -14.35 -7.27 -6.59
CA LEU A 219 -15.54 -6.89 -7.37
C LEU A 219 -16.36 -5.81 -6.65
N ILE A 220 -16.62 -5.99 -5.35
CA ILE A 220 -17.30 -4.98 -4.53
C ILE A 220 -16.51 -3.67 -4.53
N LEU A 221 -15.18 -3.75 -4.39
CA LEU A 221 -14.31 -2.57 -4.42
C LEU A 221 -14.44 -1.79 -5.74
N VAL A 222 -14.42 -2.48 -6.88
CA VAL A 222 -14.63 -1.86 -8.21
C VAL A 222 -15.99 -1.16 -8.28
N VAL A 223 -17.07 -1.85 -7.92
CA VAL A 223 -18.43 -1.29 -7.97
C VAL A 223 -18.56 -0.08 -7.05
N TRP A 224 -17.97 -0.13 -5.85
CA TRP A 224 -18.04 0.96 -4.89
C TRP A 224 -17.23 2.18 -5.37
N ILE A 225 -16.04 1.98 -5.96
CA ILE A 225 -15.26 3.07 -6.57
C ILE A 225 -16.05 3.73 -7.71
N LEU A 226 -16.71 2.95 -8.57
CA LEU A 226 -17.55 3.48 -9.63
C LEU A 226 -18.72 4.30 -9.09
N TYR A 227 -19.39 3.81 -8.03
CA TYR A 227 -20.45 4.54 -7.35
C TYR A 227 -19.99 5.87 -6.74
N VAL A 228 -18.86 5.88 -6.02
CA VAL A 228 -18.30 7.11 -5.46
C VAL A 228 -17.88 8.08 -6.57
N THR A 229 -17.30 7.55 -7.66
CA THR A 229 -16.94 8.37 -8.82
C THR A 229 -18.17 9.01 -9.45
N TRP A 230 -19.26 8.27 -9.60
CA TRP A 230 -20.52 8.80 -10.11
C TRP A 230 -21.05 9.95 -9.24
N ILE A 231 -21.02 9.82 -7.90
CA ILE A 231 -21.38 10.92 -6.98
C ILE A 231 -20.48 12.14 -7.22
N VAL A 232 -19.17 11.93 -7.31
CA VAL A 232 -18.20 13.02 -7.50
C VAL A 232 -18.44 13.77 -8.82
N PHE A 233 -18.66 13.05 -9.92
CA PHE A 233 -18.90 13.67 -11.22
C PHE A 233 -20.25 14.39 -11.29
N ARG A 234 -21.27 13.89 -10.59
CA ARG A 234 -22.59 14.51 -10.55
C ARG A 234 -22.64 15.75 -9.66
N GLU A 235 -22.06 15.70 -8.47
CA GLU A 235 -22.26 16.71 -7.42
C GLU A 235 -21.03 17.57 -7.13
N TYR A 236 -19.83 17.10 -7.47
CA TYR A 236 -18.56 17.73 -7.06
C TYR A 236 -17.57 17.94 -8.23
N SER A 237 -18.06 17.93 -9.47
CA SER A 237 -17.21 18.03 -10.68
C SER A 237 -16.49 19.37 -10.81
N HIS A 238 -16.97 20.42 -10.12
CA HIS A 238 -16.30 21.72 -10.02
C HIS A 238 -15.01 21.65 -9.19
N TYR A 239 -14.89 20.71 -8.26
CA TYR A 239 -13.65 20.49 -7.51
C TYR A 239 -12.68 19.63 -8.32
N ARG A 240 -11.79 20.28 -9.08
CA ARG A 240 -10.79 19.64 -9.96
C ARG A 240 -9.98 18.56 -9.23
N VAL A 241 -9.60 18.78 -7.98
CA VAL A 241 -8.80 17.85 -7.16
C VAL A 241 -9.51 16.52 -7.02
N LEU A 242 -10.79 16.57 -6.67
CA LEU A 242 -11.60 15.39 -6.41
C LEU A 242 -11.94 14.68 -7.72
N LYS A 243 -12.26 15.45 -8.77
CA LYS A 243 -12.47 14.91 -10.13
C LYS A 243 -11.24 14.13 -10.62
N TYR A 244 -10.05 14.74 -10.58
CA TYR A 244 -8.83 14.09 -11.06
C TYR A 244 -8.38 12.93 -10.18
N ALA A 245 -8.55 13.05 -8.85
CA ALA A 245 -8.30 11.94 -7.94
C ALA A 245 -9.19 10.73 -8.27
N MET A 246 -10.49 10.92 -8.50
CA MET A 246 -11.38 9.81 -8.87
C MET A 246 -11.10 9.24 -10.26
N VAL A 247 -10.67 10.06 -11.24
CA VAL A 247 -10.20 9.55 -12.53
C VAL A 247 -8.98 8.64 -12.34
N LEU A 248 -8.04 9.06 -11.50
CA LEU A 248 -6.85 8.27 -11.21
C LEU A 248 -7.18 6.99 -10.43
N GLU A 249 -8.15 7.03 -9.52
CA GLU A 249 -8.69 5.83 -8.84
C GLU A 249 -9.33 4.84 -9.82
N ILE A 250 -10.07 5.31 -10.82
CA ILE A 250 -10.61 4.44 -11.89
C ILE A 250 -9.46 3.77 -12.66
N ILE A 251 -8.43 4.52 -13.01
CA ILE A 251 -7.26 3.99 -13.73
C ILE A 251 -6.56 2.94 -12.87
N PHE A 252 -6.33 3.22 -11.59
CA PHE A 252 -5.68 2.29 -10.68
C PHE A 252 -6.52 1.03 -10.44
N VAL A 253 -7.82 1.13 -10.19
CA VAL A 253 -8.65 -0.06 -9.96
C VAL A 253 -8.78 -0.91 -11.22
N ALA A 254 -8.84 -0.29 -12.40
CA ALA A 254 -8.82 -1.02 -13.68
C ALA A 254 -7.49 -1.75 -13.88
N ALA A 255 -6.36 -1.08 -13.62
CA ALA A 255 -5.03 -1.69 -13.68
C ALA A 255 -4.86 -2.79 -12.62
N GLN A 256 -5.46 -2.65 -11.44
CA GLN A 256 -5.43 -3.65 -10.37
C GLN A 256 -6.21 -4.90 -10.76
N ALA A 257 -7.42 -4.73 -11.30
CA ALA A 257 -8.22 -5.85 -11.81
C ALA A 257 -7.51 -6.56 -12.97
N PHE A 258 -6.94 -5.78 -13.90
CA PHE A 258 -6.18 -6.32 -15.04
C PHE A 258 -4.95 -7.12 -14.59
N THR A 259 -4.12 -6.55 -13.72
CA THR A 259 -2.93 -7.26 -13.21
C THR A 259 -3.30 -8.46 -12.33
N GLY A 260 -4.41 -8.41 -11.61
CA GLY A 260 -4.94 -9.54 -10.85
C GLY A 260 -5.37 -10.70 -11.76
N PHE A 261 -6.11 -10.39 -12.83
CA PHE A 261 -6.48 -11.35 -13.87
C PHE A 261 -5.24 -11.94 -14.56
N MET A 262 -4.33 -11.07 -15.01
CA MET A 262 -3.10 -11.49 -15.67
C MET A 262 -2.21 -12.34 -14.76
N SER A 263 -2.22 -12.12 -13.45
CA SER A 263 -1.47 -12.95 -12.50
C SER A 263 -1.95 -14.40 -12.52
N VAL A 264 -3.23 -14.66 -12.77
CA VAL A 264 -3.76 -16.02 -12.86
C VAL A 264 -3.41 -16.63 -14.22
N VAL A 265 -3.70 -15.91 -15.31
CA VAL A 265 -3.48 -16.37 -16.69
C VAL A 265 -2.00 -16.67 -16.98
N THR A 266 -1.10 -15.90 -16.38
CA THR A 266 0.36 -16.04 -16.59
C THR A 266 1.04 -16.93 -15.56
N ASN A 267 0.28 -17.76 -14.82
CA ASN A 267 0.79 -18.67 -13.79
C ASN A 267 1.64 -17.95 -12.73
N VAL A 268 1.14 -16.83 -12.22
CA VAL A 268 1.78 -15.97 -11.22
C VAL A 268 3.13 -15.42 -11.71
N ASN A 269 3.17 -14.91 -12.94
CA ASN A 269 4.35 -14.22 -13.47
C ASN A 269 4.82 -13.13 -12.48
N LEU A 270 6.12 -13.16 -12.17
CA LEU A 270 6.72 -12.29 -11.17
C LEU A 270 6.46 -10.81 -11.45
N TYR A 271 6.66 -10.36 -12.69
CA TYR A 271 6.52 -8.95 -13.06
C TYR A 271 5.08 -8.46 -12.93
N VAL A 272 4.12 -9.28 -13.37
CA VAL A 272 2.68 -8.96 -13.24
C VAL A 272 2.29 -8.87 -11.78
N ALA A 273 2.76 -9.80 -10.96
CA ALA A 273 2.41 -9.84 -9.56
C ALA A 273 3.09 -8.72 -8.75
N LEU A 274 4.30 -8.30 -9.13
CA LEU A 274 4.96 -7.11 -8.58
C LEU A 274 4.19 -5.83 -8.98
N ALA A 275 3.75 -5.73 -10.24
CA ALA A 275 2.92 -4.61 -10.69
C ALA A 275 1.60 -4.53 -9.89
N HIS A 276 0.95 -5.66 -9.64
CA HIS A 276 -0.26 -5.74 -8.82
C HIS A 276 -0.03 -5.20 -7.39
N SER A 277 1.11 -5.51 -6.77
CA SER A 277 1.46 -4.98 -5.44
C SER A 277 1.78 -3.48 -5.47
N LEU A 278 2.43 -2.98 -6.53
CA LEU A 278 2.72 -1.56 -6.67
C LEU A 278 1.46 -0.72 -6.87
N ILE A 279 0.59 -1.14 -7.79
CA ILE A 279 -0.61 -0.38 -8.17
C ILE A 279 -1.50 -0.18 -6.94
N ILE A 280 -1.75 -1.23 -6.15
CA ILE A 280 -2.54 -1.09 -4.92
C ILE A 280 -1.87 -0.21 -3.86
N THR A 281 -0.53 -0.21 -3.80
CA THR A 281 0.21 0.67 -2.88
C THR A 281 0.01 2.14 -3.25
N MET A 282 0.06 2.47 -4.54
CA MET A 282 -0.21 3.82 -5.05
C MET A 282 -1.69 4.22 -4.90
N MET A 283 -2.60 3.30 -5.24
CA MET A 283 -4.04 3.48 -5.10
C MET A 283 -4.43 3.73 -3.64
N PHE A 284 -3.90 2.95 -2.71
CA PHE A 284 -4.16 3.14 -1.28
C PHE A 284 -3.63 4.51 -0.79
N ALA A 285 -2.44 4.93 -1.22
CA ALA A 285 -1.94 6.26 -0.90
C ALA A 285 -2.87 7.38 -1.41
N LEU A 286 -3.43 7.25 -2.62
CA LEU A 286 -4.41 8.18 -3.16
C LEU A 286 -5.72 8.19 -2.37
N MET A 287 -6.24 7.03 -1.96
CA MET A 287 -7.40 6.92 -1.07
C MET A 287 -7.16 7.62 0.28
N THR A 288 -5.96 7.48 0.87
CA THR A 288 -5.63 8.20 2.11
C THR A 288 -5.52 9.71 1.90
N TYR A 289 -5.13 10.17 0.69
CA TYR A 289 -5.16 11.58 0.34
C TYR A 289 -6.60 12.11 0.25
N LEU A 290 -7.52 11.34 -0.33
CA LEU A 290 -8.96 11.66 -0.30
C LEU A 290 -9.50 11.73 1.14
N CYS A 291 -9.07 10.82 2.03
CA CYS A 291 -9.39 10.88 3.46
C CYS A 291 -8.87 12.17 4.12
N LEU A 292 -7.64 12.57 3.81
CA LEU A 292 -7.04 13.82 4.30
C LEU A 292 -7.87 15.03 3.86
N LEU A 293 -8.23 15.10 2.59
CA LEU A 293 -9.08 16.16 2.04
C LEU A 293 -10.46 16.20 2.72
N ALA A 294 -11.09 15.05 2.90
CA ALA A 294 -12.37 14.93 3.60
C ALA A 294 -12.28 15.40 5.07
N SER A 295 -11.17 15.11 5.75
CA SER A 295 -10.94 15.54 7.14
C SER A 295 -10.87 17.08 7.30
N ARG A 296 -10.35 17.77 6.27
CA ARG A 296 -10.20 19.24 6.25
C ARG A 296 -11.48 19.98 5.89
N SER A 297 -12.39 19.33 5.17
CA SER A 297 -13.66 19.95 4.77
C SER A 297 -14.48 20.52 5.95
N LYS A 298 -14.40 19.96 7.17
CA LYS A 298 -15.11 20.50 8.34
C LYS A 298 -14.58 21.90 8.71
N GLN A 299 -13.28 22.13 8.63
CA GLN A 299 -12.66 23.43 8.90
C GLN A 299 -12.98 24.44 7.79
N ASN A 300 -12.98 23.99 6.53
CA ASN A 300 -13.33 24.86 5.40
C ASN A 300 -14.77 25.38 5.54
N ARG A 301 -15.71 24.53 5.98
CA ARG A 301 -17.09 24.95 6.27
C ARG A 301 -17.19 26.01 7.37
N LEU A 302 -16.30 25.98 8.36
CA LEU A 302 -16.25 26.97 9.44
C LEU A 302 -15.60 28.30 9.03
N ARG A 303 -14.80 28.33 7.94
CA ARG A 303 -14.20 29.55 7.39
C ARG A 303 -15.11 30.34 6.45
N ILE A 304 -16.11 29.66 5.88
CA ILE A 304 -17.06 30.24 4.92
C ILE A 304 -18.29 30.83 5.64
N ARG A 305 -18.53 30.42 6.89
CA ARG A 305 -19.54 31.00 7.78
C ARG A 305 -18.94 32.17 8.54
#